data_AF-A0A7S1P492-F1
#
_entry.id   AF-A0A7S1P492-F1
#
_cell.length_a   1.000
_cell.length_b   1.000
_cell.length_c   1.000
_cell.angle_alpha   90.00
_cell.angle_beta   90.00
_cell.angle_gamma   90.00
#
_symmetry.space_group_name_H-M   'P 1'
#
loop_
_entity.id
_entity.type
_entity.pdbx_description
1 polymer ?
#
loop_
_entity_poly.entity_id
_entity_poly.type
_entity_poly.pdbx_seq_one_letter_code
_entity_poly.pdbx_strand_id
1 'polypeptide(L)'
;QHQQQQQQQSHDMPMQFLNLHAYGKTGVVCAHVHPPLCNQWAGLSDHEVLPEVLRVLEGMFHHIKHTQGGNLHVLPPLLDARVMHWDNDPETLGGQVYHTPDASTCYAPDLAAPEYDGHLVFAGEATWDGGLLTGAYLSGQRAARQIITHLPDDVRQACQQRLARGGFPGFVGGVGAGGAGD
;
A
#
# COMPACT_ATOMS: atom_id res chain seq x y z
N GLN A 1 29.54 -11.63 -5.28
CA GLN A 1 28.72 -10.81 -6.20
C GLN A 1 27.50 -11.59 -6.71
N HIS A 2 26.74 -12.26 -5.83
CA HIS A 2 25.69 -13.21 -6.24
C HIS A 2 24.34 -12.95 -5.52
N GLN A 3 24.04 -11.70 -5.15
CA GLN A 3 22.84 -11.37 -4.36
C GLN A 3 22.08 -10.12 -4.83
N GLN A 4 22.27 -9.67 -6.07
CA GLN A 4 21.51 -8.56 -6.67
C GLN A 4 20.66 -8.99 -7.87
N GLN A 5 20.13 -10.22 -7.84
CA GLN A 5 19.25 -10.75 -8.90
C GLN A 5 17.85 -11.13 -8.38
N GLN A 6 17.38 -10.52 -7.30
CA GLN A 6 15.98 -10.67 -6.90
C GLN A 6 15.30 -9.30 -6.83
N GLN A 7 14.26 -9.18 -7.66
CA GLN A 7 13.33 -8.05 -7.81
C GLN A 7 13.76 -6.91 -8.74
N GLN A 8 14.03 -7.25 -10.00
CA GLN A 8 13.71 -6.35 -11.10
C GLN A 8 12.48 -6.92 -11.81
N GLN A 9 11.30 -6.72 -11.21
CA GLN A 9 10.04 -6.85 -11.96
C GLN A 9 9.98 -5.61 -12.87
N SER A 10 9.98 -5.80 -14.19
CA SER A 10 9.89 -4.70 -15.16
C SER A 10 8.73 -3.77 -14.80
N HIS A 11 9.04 -2.52 -14.44
CA HIS A 11 8.09 -1.44 -14.18
C HIS A 11 7.47 -0.87 -15.48
N ASP A 12 7.57 -1.58 -16.61
CA ASP A 12 7.14 -1.11 -17.93
C ASP A 12 5.65 -1.34 -18.22
N MET A 13 4.92 -1.96 -17.29
CA MET A 13 3.49 -2.22 -17.45
C MET A 13 2.70 -1.31 -16.51
N PRO A 14 2.05 -0.25 -17.00
CA PRO A 14 1.27 0.67 -16.17
C PRO A 14 0.03 0.00 -15.54
N MET A 15 -0.28 -1.24 -15.94
CA MET A 15 -1.33 -2.08 -15.40
C MET A 15 -0.79 -3.48 -15.13
N GLN A 16 -1.02 -3.97 -13.91
CA GLN A 16 -0.64 -5.30 -13.44
C GLN A 16 -1.90 -6.12 -13.18
N PHE A 17 -1.88 -7.39 -13.56
CA PHE A 17 -2.98 -8.32 -13.34
C PHE A 17 -2.56 -9.42 -12.34
N LEU A 18 -3.35 -9.58 -11.29
CA LEU A 18 -3.17 -10.60 -10.28
C LEU A 18 -4.31 -11.61 -10.36
N ASN A 19 -3.96 -12.88 -10.57
CA ASN A 19 -4.91 -13.98 -10.45
C ASN A 19 -5.21 -14.24 -8.97
N LEU A 20 -6.47 -14.04 -8.57
CA LEU A 20 -6.87 -14.21 -7.17
C LEU A 20 -7.22 -15.65 -6.78
N HIS A 21 -7.05 -16.62 -7.68
CA HIS A 21 -7.27 -18.03 -7.37
C HIS A 21 -6.39 -18.51 -6.21
N ALA A 22 -5.12 -18.07 -6.14
CA ALA A 22 -4.23 -18.40 -5.03
C ALA A 22 -4.75 -17.90 -3.66
N TYR A 23 -5.66 -16.93 -3.66
CA TYR A 23 -6.30 -16.36 -2.48
C TYR A 23 -7.73 -16.88 -2.27
N GLY A 24 -8.08 -18.02 -2.88
CA GLY A 24 -9.40 -18.65 -2.74
C GLY A 24 -10.51 -18.02 -3.59
N LYS A 25 -10.18 -17.13 -4.53
CA LYS A 25 -11.15 -16.46 -5.41
C LYS A 25 -11.00 -16.95 -6.85
N THR A 26 -11.60 -18.11 -7.15
CA THR A 26 -11.58 -18.71 -8.48
C THR A 26 -12.34 -17.84 -9.49
N GLY A 27 -11.77 -17.64 -10.67
CA GLY A 27 -12.38 -16.84 -11.73
C GLY A 27 -12.30 -15.32 -11.51
N VAL A 28 -11.54 -14.86 -10.51
CA VAL A 28 -11.37 -13.43 -10.20
C VAL A 28 -9.96 -12.98 -10.53
N VAL A 29 -9.86 -11.86 -11.25
CA VAL A 29 -8.62 -11.15 -11.55
C VAL A 29 -8.69 -9.77 -10.92
N CYS A 30 -7.62 -9.32 -10.29
CA CYS A 30 -7.46 -7.95 -9.84
C CYS A 30 -6.54 -7.21 -10.81
N ALA A 31 -6.99 -6.08 -11.35
CA ALA A 31 -6.15 -5.17 -12.12
C ALA A 31 -5.70 -4.03 -11.21
N HIS A 32 -4.40 -3.82 -11.09
CA HIS A 32 -3.82 -2.69 -10.38
C HIS A 32 -3.20 -1.74 -11.40
N VAL A 33 -3.60 -0.47 -11.37
CA VAL A 33 -3.17 0.56 -12.31
C VAL A 33 -2.30 1.55 -11.56
N HIS A 34 -1.07 1.75 -12.05
CA HIS A 34 -0.08 2.62 -11.42
C HIS A 34 0.03 3.96 -12.14
N PRO A 35 0.54 5.01 -11.47
CA PRO A 35 0.95 6.23 -12.16
C PRO A 35 1.99 5.93 -13.25
N PRO A 36 1.96 6.67 -14.37
CA PRO A 36 1.08 7.81 -14.66
C PRO A 36 -0.30 7.44 -15.24
N LEU A 37 -0.57 6.17 -15.56
CA LEU A 37 -1.80 5.77 -16.25
C LEU A 37 -3.05 6.03 -15.41
N CYS A 38 -3.03 5.68 -14.11
CA CYS A 38 -4.19 5.93 -13.25
C CYS A 38 -4.53 7.42 -13.12
N ASN A 39 -3.53 8.31 -13.23
CA ASN A 39 -3.76 9.75 -13.17
C ASN A 39 -4.54 10.26 -14.40
N GLN A 40 -4.42 9.58 -15.54
CA GLN A 40 -5.18 9.91 -16.76
C GLN A 40 -6.64 9.43 -16.68
N TRP A 41 -6.96 8.57 -15.70
CA TRP A 41 -8.30 8.05 -15.49
C TRP A 41 -9.06 8.77 -14.38
N ALA A 42 -8.44 9.77 -13.76
CA ALA A 42 -9.10 10.58 -12.73
C ALA A 42 -10.41 11.18 -13.27
N GLY A 43 -11.51 10.93 -12.55
CA GLY A 43 -12.85 11.38 -12.93
C GLY A 43 -13.56 10.57 -14.03
N LEU A 44 -12.93 9.54 -14.60
CA LEU A 44 -13.61 8.62 -15.51
C LEU A 44 -14.53 7.66 -14.75
N SER A 45 -15.64 7.28 -15.37
CA SER A 45 -16.58 6.29 -14.83
C SER A 45 -16.10 4.84 -15.05
N ASP A 46 -16.68 3.90 -14.30
CA ASP A 46 -16.46 2.46 -14.47
C ASP A 46 -16.66 2.00 -15.93
N HIS A 47 -17.67 2.55 -16.60
CA HIS A 47 -17.99 2.24 -17.99
C HIS A 47 -16.92 2.70 -18.99
N GLU A 48 -16.14 3.71 -18.64
CA GLU A 48 -15.05 4.23 -19.47
C GLU A 48 -13.75 3.46 -19.23
N VAL A 49 -13.46 3.07 -17.99
CA VAL A 49 -12.19 2.40 -17.64
C VAL A 49 -12.22 0.88 -17.87
N LEU A 50 -13.36 0.21 -17.62
CA LEU A 50 -13.44 -1.26 -17.72
C LEU A 50 -13.14 -1.79 -19.12
N PRO A 51 -13.65 -1.20 -20.23
CA PRO A 51 -13.30 -1.67 -21.57
C PRO A 51 -11.80 -1.64 -21.85
N GLU A 52 -11.09 -0.64 -21.34
CA GLU A 52 -9.65 -0.49 -21.53
C GLU A 52 -8.87 -1.56 -20.76
N VAL A 53 -9.26 -1.83 -19.51
CA VAL A 53 -8.69 -2.94 -18.70
C VAL A 53 -8.89 -4.28 -19.40
N LEU A 54 -10.11 -4.56 -19.88
CA LEU A 54 -10.43 -5.81 -20.57
C LEU A 54 -9.66 -5.94 -21.90
N ARG A 55 -9.50 -4.84 -22.64
CA ARG A 55 -8.72 -4.80 -23.89
C ARG A 55 -7.26 -5.16 -23.63
N VAL A 56 -6.64 -4.62 -22.57
CA VAL A 56 -5.27 -4.95 -22.20
C VAL A 56 -5.18 -6.43 -21.80
N LEU A 57 -6.10 -6.90 -20.95
CA LEU A 57 -6.13 -8.29 -20.51
C LEU A 57 -6.28 -9.26 -21.69
N GLU A 58 -7.18 -8.97 -22.63
CA GLU A 58 -7.38 -9.78 -23.82
C GLU A 58 -6.12 -9.80 -24.70
N GLY A 59 -5.43 -8.66 -24.82
CA GLY A 59 -4.17 -8.53 -25.54
C GLY A 59 -3.05 -9.41 -24.98
N MET A 60 -3.02 -9.65 -23.66
CA MET A 60 -2.03 -10.56 -23.04
C MET A 60 -2.15 -12.01 -23.56
N PHE A 61 -3.32 -12.41 -24.04
CA PHE A 61 -3.59 -13.76 -24.55
C PHE A 61 -3.71 -13.83 -26.07
N HIS A 62 -3.23 -12.82 -26.81
CA HIS A 62 -3.32 -12.79 -28.29
C HIS A 62 -2.73 -14.04 -28.97
N HIS A 63 -1.70 -14.66 -28.40
CA HIS A 63 -1.09 -15.88 -28.93
C HIS A 63 -2.07 -17.07 -28.96
N ILE A 64 -3.02 -17.13 -28.03
CA ILE A 64 -4.06 -18.17 -27.98
C ILE A 64 -5.02 -18.01 -29.18
N LYS A 65 -5.35 -16.77 -29.57
CA LYS A 65 -6.19 -16.46 -30.76
C LYS A 65 -5.64 -17.09 -32.03
N HIS A 66 -4.31 -17.07 -32.19
CA HIS A 66 -3.66 -17.59 -33.40
C HIS A 66 -3.63 -19.12 -33.44
N THR A 67 -3.60 -19.79 -32.29
CA THR A 67 -3.48 -21.25 -32.22
C THR A 67 -4.80 -22.01 -32.29
N GLN A 68 -5.94 -21.40 -31.95
CA GLN A 68 -7.24 -22.08 -31.87
C GLN A 68 -8.27 -21.65 -32.94
N GLY A 69 -7.84 -20.92 -33.98
CA GLY A 69 -8.71 -20.44 -35.06
C GLY A 69 -9.38 -19.10 -34.68
N GLY A 70 -9.29 -18.12 -35.58
CA GLY A 70 -9.47 -16.68 -35.32
C GLY A 70 -10.82 -16.16 -34.81
N ASN A 71 -11.74 -17.01 -34.36
CA ASN A 71 -13.04 -16.64 -33.80
C ASN A 71 -13.22 -16.97 -32.31
N LEU A 72 -12.16 -17.38 -31.59
CA LEU A 72 -12.26 -17.65 -30.15
C LEU A 72 -12.21 -16.34 -29.35
N HIS A 73 -13.28 -16.05 -28.61
CA HIS A 73 -13.23 -15.10 -27.50
C HIS A 73 -12.28 -15.66 -26.43
N VAL A 74 -11.15 -14.99 -26.24
CA VAL A 74 -10.07 -15.50 -25.36
C VAL A 74 -10.42 -15.35 -23.90
N LEU A 75 -11.18 -14.32 -23.56
CA LEU A 75 -11.70 -14.11 -22.23
C LEU A 75 -13.12 -14.67 -22.13
N PRO A 76 -13.46 -15.35 -21.02
CA PRO A 76 -14.84 -15.71 -20.74
C PRO A 76 -15.70 -14.44 -20.56
N PRO A 77 -17.04 -14.54 -20.65
CA PRO A 77 -17.93 -13.43 -20.35
C PRO A 77 -17.64 -12.82 -18.97
N LEU A 78 -17.53 -11.50 -18.90
CA LEU A 78 -17.40 -10.79 -17.64
C LEU A 78 -18.73 -10.89 -16.88
N LEU A 79 -18.70 -11.54 -15.71
CA LEU A 79 -19.89 -11.74 -14.88
C LEU A 79 -20.16 -10.56 -13.95
N ASP A 80 -19.10 -9.95 -13.42
CA ASP A 80 -19.16 -8.84 -12.48
C ASP A 80 -17.82 -8.08 -12.46
N ALA A 81 -17.85 -6.80 -12.07
CA ALA A 81 -16.68 -5.96 -11.90
C ALA A 81 -16.89 -4.90 -10.81
N ARG A 82 -15.80 -4.56 -10.11
CA ARG A 82 -15.77 -3.47 -9.14
C ARG A 82 -14.54 -2.61 -9.39
N VAL A 83 -14.75 -1.32 -9.65
CA VAL A 83 -13.68 -0.33 -9.77
C VAL A 83 -13.59 0.44 -8.45
N MET A 84 -12.36 0.75 -8.01
CA MET A 84 -12.10 1.54 -6.81
C MET A 84 -11.60 2.92 -7.23
N HIS A 85 -12.34 3.97 -6.88
CA HIS A 85 -11.99 5.37 -7.14
C HIS A 85 -11.39 6.01 -5.89
N TRP A 86 -10.16 5.65 -5.57
CA TRP A 86 -9.46 6.17 -4.37
C TRP A 86 -9.29 7.70 -4.40
N ASP A 87 -9.20 8.28 -5.59
CA ASP A 87 -9.11 9.72 -5.85
C ASP A 87 -10.41 10.48 -5.52
N ASN A 88 -11.57 9.81 -5.65
CA ASN A 88 -12.88 10.39 -5.35
C ASN A 88 -13.43 9.97 -3.98
N ASP A 89 -12.73 9.09 -3.25
CA ASP A 89 -13.09 8.74 -1.88
C ASP A 89 -12.74 9.93 -0.96
N PRO A 90 -13.73 10.53 -0.27
CA PRO A 90 -13.53 11.74 0.52
C PRO A 90 -12.62 11.54 1.75
N GLU A 91 -12.40 10.30 2.18
CA GLU A 91 -11.57 9.97 3.34
C GLU A 91 -10.13 9.64 2.97
N THR A 92 -9.89 9.15 1.73
CA THR A 92 -8.54 8.74 1.29
C THR A 92 -7.90 9.69 0.28
N LEU A 93 -8.69 10.27 -0.63
CA LEU A 93 -8.25 11.24 -1.66
C LEU A 93 -7.04 10.81 -2.50
N GLY A 94 -6.78 9.51 -2.59
CA GLY A 94 -5.62 8.92 -3.24
C GLY A 94 -5.36 7.49 -2.76
N GLY A 95 -4.65 6.71 -3.58
CA GLY A 95 -4.34 5.31 -3.25
C GLY A 95 -3.02 5.12 -2.51
N GLN A 96 -2.01 5.95 -2.79
CA GLN A 96 -0.66 5.84 -2.24
C GLN A 96 0.01 7.21 -2.22
N VAL A 97 0.79 7.50 -1.18
CA VAL A 97 1.69 8.66 -1.18
C VAL A 97 2.91 8.39 -2.06
N TYR A 98 3.25 9.36 -2.91
CA TYR A 98 4.49 9.39 -3.67
C TYR A 98 5.07 10.79 -3.70
N HIS A 99 6.39 10.89 -3.82
CA HIS A 99 7.08 12.16 -3.91
C HIS A 99 7.16 12.63 -5.36
N THR A 100 6.90 13.92 -5.59
CA THR A 100 7.21 14.54 -6.88
C THR A 100 8.74 14.72 -7.01
N PRO A 101 9.29 14.82 -8.23
CA PRO A 101 10.74 14.94 -8.43
C PRO A 101 11.39 16.15 -7.72
N ASP A 102 10.59 17.19 -7.43
CA ASP A 102 10.97 18.41 -6.73
C ASP A 102 10.67 18.38 -5.22
N ALA A 103 10.12 17.29 -4.69
CA ALA A 103 9.82 17.17 -3.28
C ALA A 103 11.10 17.19 -2.42
N SER A 104 11.03 17.89 -1.28
CA SER A 104 12.11 17.90 -0.30
C SER A 104 12.34 16.51 0.28
N THR A 105 13.61 16.14 0.46
CA THR A 105 14.00 14.93 1.22
C THR A 105 13.66 15.03 2.71
N CYS A 106 13.32 16.21 3.21
CA CYS A 106 12.89 16.42 4.59
C CYS A 106 11.36 16.35 4.78
N TYR A 107 10.58 16.06 3.73
CA TYR A 107 9.10 16.11 3.80
C TYR A 107 8.52 15.22 4.92
N ALA A 108 8.91 13.95 4.99
CA ALA A 108 8.37 13.03 5.99
C ALA A 108 8.78 13.39 7.42
N PRO A 109 10.06 13.72 7.74
CA PRO A 109 10.43 14.14 9.08
C PRO A 109 9.79 15.48 9.48
N ASP A 110 9.63 16.43 8.54
CA ASP A 110 8.96 17.71 8.81
C ASP A 110 7.48 17.48 9.14
N LEU A 111 6.77 16.66 8.35
CA LEU A 111 5.37 16.31 8.62
C LEU A 111 5.19 15.48 9.90
N ALA A 112 6.19 14.69 10.27
CA ALA A 112 6.20 13.90 11.49
C ALA A 112 6.50 14.71 12.76
N ALA A 113 6.94 15.96 12.64
CA ALA A 113 7.31 16.78 13.78
C ALA A 113 6.06 17.09 14.64
N PRO A 114 6.13 16.93 15.98
CA PRO A 114 5.03 17.31 16.84
C PRO A 114 4.78 18.82 16.79
N GLU A 115 3.51 19.21 16.83
CA GLU A 115 3.08 20.60 16.91
C GLU A 115 2.41 20.90 18.26
N TYR A 116 2.22 22.19 18.55
CA TYR A 116 1.56 22.68 19.77
C TYR A 116 2.18 22.09 21.05
N ASP A 117 3.51 22.18 21.18
CA ASP A 117 4.25 21.67 22.35
C ASP A 117 4.00 20.17 22.61
N GLY A 118 3.90 19.38 21.53
CA GLY A 118 3.68 17.94 21.58
C GLY A 118 2.23 17.50 21.79
N HIS A 119 1.27 18.43 21.76
CA HIS A 119 -0.15 18.12 21.91
C HIS A 119 -0.80 17.64 20.61
N LEU A 120 -0.20 17.97 19.46
CA LEU A 120 -0.58 17.45 18.16
C LEU A 120 0.56 16.59 17.59
N VAL A 121 0.26 15.33 17.29
CA VAL A 121 1.23 14.36 16.79
C VAL A 121 0.67 13.70 15.53
N PHE A 122 1.47 13.65 14.47
CA PHE A 122 1.10 13.05 13.20
C PHE A 122 1.66 11.64 13.03
N ALA A 123 0.84 10.77 12.45
CA ALA A 123 1.19 9.41 12.05
C ALA A 123 0.51 9.09 10.71
N GLY A 124 0.94 7.99 10.08
CA GLY A 124 0.50 7.59 8.75
C GLY A 124 1.67 7.50 7.78
N GLU A 125 1.43 6.87 6.63
CA GLU A 125 2.47 6.56 5.64
C GLU A 125 3.24 7.81 5.17
N ALA A 126 2.57 8.96 5.03
CA ALA A 126 3.19 10.22 4.62
C ALA A 126 4.24 10.75 5.60
N THR A 127 4.20 10.28 6.85
CA THR A 127 5.09 10.74 7.93
C THR A 127 6.31 9.83 8.10
N TRP A 128 6.57 8.92 7.16
CA TRP A 128 7.66 7.96 7.22
C TRP A 128 8.36 7.82 5.88
N ASP A 129 9.69 7.76 5.89
CA ASP A 129 10.48 7.54 4.68
C ASP A 129 10.41 6.06 4.25
N GLY A 130 9.35 5.73 3.55
CA GLY A 130 9.21 4.48 2.78
C GLY A 130 8.18 3.47 3.28
N GLY A 131 7.50 2.83 2.32
CA GLY A 131 6.56 1.73 2.56
C GLY A 131 5.19 2.18 3.07
N LEU A 132 4.13 1.81 2.35
CA LEU A 132 2.74 2.21 2.66
C LEU A 132 2.28 1.66 4.03
N LEU A 133 2.01 0.36 4.08
CA LEU A 133 1.47 -0.28 5.27
C LEU A 133 2.48 -0.32 6.42
N THR A 134 3.74 -0.66 6.12
CA THR A 134 4.80 -0.71 7.13
C THR A 134 5.12 0.68 7.68
N GLY A 135 5.17 1.71 6.83
CA GLY A 135 5.41 3.09 7.26
C GLY A 135 4.26 3.64 8.11
N ALA A 136 3.01 3.35 7.75
CA ALA A 136 1.85 3.68 8.57
C ALA A 136 1.91 3.00 9.96
N TYR A 137 2.26 1.72 10.01
CA TYR A 137 2.41 0.99 11.26
C TYR A 137 3.54 1.57 12.14
N LEU A 138 4.74 1.73 11.58
CA LEU A 138 5.90 2.22 12.32
C LEU A 138 5.74 3.68 12.78
N SER A 139 5.15 4.54 11.94
CA SER A 139 4.83 5.91 12.33
C SER A 139 3.81 5.97 13.46
N GLY A 140 2.81 5.07 13.48
CA GLY A 140 1.88 4.94 14.60
C GLY A 140 2.58 4.57 15.91
N GLN A 141 3.52 3.61 15.86
CA GLN A 141 4.34 3.27 17.03
C GLN A 141 5.21 4.45 17.51
N ARG A 142 5.80 5.22 16.58
CA ARG A 142 6.56 6.43 16.90
C ARG A 142 5.66 7.47 17.58
N ALA A 143 4.51 7.78 16.99
CA ALA A 143 3.57 8.77 17.52
C ALA A 143 3.08 8.38 18.92
N ALA A 144 2.75 7.10 19.14
CA ALA A 144 2.37 6.61 20.46
C ALA A 144 3.47 6.83 21.51
N ARG A 145 4.75 6.62 21.16
CA ARG A 145 5.87 6.88 22.06
C ARG A 145 6.02 8.38 22.37
N GLN A 146 5.81 9.26 21.40
CA GLN A 146 5.81 10.71 21.61
C GLN A 146 4.67 11.14 22.54
N ILE A 147 3.46 10.64 22.35
CA ILE A 147 2.33 10.96 23.24
C ILE A 147 2.66 10.60 24.69
N ILE A 148 3.23 9.41 24.92
CA ILE A 148 3.60 8.94 26.27
C ILE A 148 4.55 9.91 26.99
N THR A 149 5.46 10.58 26.29
CA THR A 149 6.39 11.55 26.92
C THR A 149 5.70 12.83 27.38
N HIS A 150 4.50 13.13 26.88
CA HIS A 150 3.71 14.30 27.25
C HIS A 150 2.55 13.98 28.22
N LEU A 151 2.37 12.72 28.60
CA LEU A 151 1.37 12.33 29.60
C LEU A 151 1.80 12.71 31.03
N PRO A 152 0.84 12.98 31.95
CA PRO A 152 1.08 13.07 33.38
C PRO A 152 1.82 11.83 33.93
N ASP A 153 2.63 12.00 34.97
CA ASP A 153 3.55 10.95 35.45
C ASP A 153 2.84 9.65 35.85
N ASP A 154 1.68 9.74 36.50
CA ASP A 154 0.87 8.59 36.90
C ASP A 154 0.33 7.81 35.69
N VAL A 155 -0.18 8.53 34.69
CA VAL A 155 -0.68 7.95 33.43
C VAL A 155 0.48 7.35 32.62
N ARG A 156 1.61 8.06 32.53
CA ARG A 156 2.82 7.62 31.83
C ARG A 156 3.34 6.32 32.41
N GLN A 157 3.48 6.23 33.73
CA GLN A 157 3.93 5.02 34.42
C GLN A 157 2.98 3.84 34.15
N ALA A 158 1.66 4.07 34.22
CA ALA A 158 0.67 3.03 33.91
C ALA A 158 0.77 2.54 32.45
N CYS A 159 0.94 3.44 31.49
CA CYS A 159 1.14 3.11 30.08
C CYS A 159 2.43 2.32 29.86
N GLN A 160 3.54 2.74 30.46
CA GLN A 160 4.84 2.05 30.37
C GLN A 160 4.78 0.64 30.96
N GLN A 161 4.10 0.45 32.10
CA GLN A 161 3.89 -0.87 32.68
C GLN A 161 3.06 -1.79 31.78
N ARG A 162 2.05 -1.27 31.07
CA ARG A 162 1.26 -2.04 30.09
C ARG A 162 2.10 -2.45 28.89
N LEU A 163 2.92 -1.54 28.35
CA LEU A 163 3.84 -1.84 27.25
C LEU A 163 4.88 -2.90 27.64
N ALA A 164 5.46 -2.80 28.83
CA ALA A 164 6.44 -3.77 29.34
C ALA A 164 5.85 -5.18 29.54
N ARG A 165 4.54 -5.29 29.74
CA ARG A 165 3.81 -6.57 29.85
C ARG A 165 3.37 -7.15 28.50
N GLY A 166 3.82 -6.58 27.37
CA GLY A 166 3.45 -7.03 26.02
C GLY A 166 2.14 -6.40 25.50
N GLY A 167 1.75 -5.23 26.00
CA GLY A 167 0.46 -4.61 25.73
C GLY A 167 0.30 -4.10 24.29
N PHE A 168 -0.22 -4.96 23.41
CA PHE A 168 -1.53 -4.83 22.76
C PHE A 168 -2.08 -6.25 22.60
N PRO A 169 -3.29 -6.58 23.06
CA PRO A 169 -3.85 -7.92 22.85
C PRO A 169 -4.11 -8.09 21.35
N GLY A 170 -3.18 -8.78 20.67
CA GLY A 170 -3.31 -9.04 19.23
C GLY A 170 -2.03 -9.35 18.46
N PHE A 171 -0.82 -9.13 18.99
CA PHE A 171 0.40 -9.39 18.19
C PHE A 171 1.58 -9.93 19.00
N VAL A 172 1.95 -11.18 18.72
CA VAL A 172 3.20 -11.81 19.18
C VAL A 172 4.24 -11.60 18.08
N GLY A 173 5.06 -10.56 18.24
CA GLY A 173 6.16 -10.24 17.33
C GLY A 173 7.35 -9.74 18.13
N GLY A 174 7.87 -10.56 19.02
CA GLY A 174 9.08 -10.26 19.77
C GLY A 174 10.30 -10.36 18.86
N VAL A 175 10.95 -9.25 18.58
CA VAL A 175 12.37 -9.26 18.19
C VAL A 175 13.14 -9.27 19.50
N GLY A 176 13.60 -10.45 19.91
CA GLY A 176 14.45 -10.62 21.08
C GLY A 176 15.75 -9.84 20.90
N ALA A 177 16.09 -9.03 21.89
CA ALA A 177 17.43 -8.51 22.05
C ALA A 177 18.36 -9.70 22.39
N GLY A 178 19.13 -10.16 21.40
CA GLY A 178 20.24 -11.07 21.63
C GLY A 178 21.36 -10.31 22.33
N GLY A 179 21.51 -10.52 23.63
CA GLY A 179 22.74 -10.21 24.34
C GLY A 179 23.84 -11.16 23.89
N ALA A 180 24.90 -10.63 23.30
CA ALA A 180 26.15 -11.35 23.12
C ALA A 180 26.99 -11.13 24.38
N GLY A 181 26.98 -12.11 25.27
CA GLY A 181 28.07 -12.35 26.20
C GLY A 181 28.92 -13.48 25.63
N ASP A 182 30.19 -13.16 25.38
CA ASP A 182 31.38 -13.88 25.84
C ASP A 182 32.62 -12.99 25.59
#